data_AF-A0A2S6TUW9-F1
#
_entry.id   AF-A0A2S6TUW9-F1
#
_cell.length_a   1.000
_cell.length_b   1.000
_cell.length_c   1.000
_cell.angle_alpha   90.00
_cell.angle_beta   90.00
_cell.angle_gamma   90.00
#
_symmetry.space_group_name_H-M   'P 1'
#
loop_
_entity.id
_entity.type
_entity.pdbx_description
1 polymer ?
#
loop_
_entity_poly.entity_id
_entity_poly.type
_entity_poly.pdbx_seq_one_letter_code
_entity_poly.pdbx_strand_id
1 'polypeptide(L)'
;MKIGILLGDDIGYEVVPECVKVLKSAASCCELEVEWTTLPIGKEGHEKHGDTTPLVTVEALKETSGWIMGPIGHQAYPRNDPTWVMPPIRKIFDLFANVKPVKSYANIVSVHKDVDIVFLREVTEGMQSWDTSVSGSGEFRPNDEVSIGSRIITRKGSNRVALAAFEIAKNRPRKKVTAVHKEAVYRMTCGMFAEECRKVAKDFPDVDFEEIHIDTVAAHLVMDPSPFDVVVTTNQFGDILTDLGAGLVGGLGLAPGLCIGDTQAMAQATHGSAPDISGQNISNPYAMIMSGKMLFEWLGQKNGNSRAIRAAELVDKAMDIVISEGKMVTRDIGGKASTQEMGDEISATIKRISSESKK
;
A
#
# COMPACT_ATOMS: atom_id res chain seq x y z
N MET A 1 5.62 11.94 16.98
CA MET A 1 5.18 12.07 15.57
C MET A 1 3.66 12.21 15.51
N LYS A 2 3.10 12.79 14.46
CA LYS A 2 1.64 12.97 14.32
C LYS A 2 1.10 12.13 13.17
N ILE A 3 0.09 11.31 13.43
CA ILE A 3 -0.48 10.37 12.48
C ILE A 3 -1.99 10.60 12.34
N GLY A 4 -2.43 10.82 11.09
CA GLY A 4 -3.85 10.90 10.75
C GLY A 4 -4.52 9.52 10.73
N ILE A 5 -5.80 9.46 11.12
CA ILE A 5 -6.64 8.27 11.03
C ILE A 5 -7.85 8.62 10.17
N LEU A 6 -7.96 7.98 9.02
CA LEU A 6 -9.03 8.13 8.06
C LEU A 6 -9.71 6.77 7.92
N LEU A 7 -10.92 6.62 8.44
CA LEU A 7 -11.60 5.31 8.44
C LEU A 7 -11.97 4.85 7.03
N GLY A 8 -12.28 5.80 6.13
CA GLY A 8 -12.80 5.48 4.81
C GLY A 8 -14.25 5.02 4.90
N ASP A 9 -14.58 3.95 4.19
CA ASP A 9 -15.92 3.41 4.10
C ASP A 9 -15.95 1.91 4.45
N ASP A 10 -17.16 1.39 4.70
CA ASP A 10 -17.48 -0.04 4.85
C ASP A 10 -16.54 -0.78 5.83
N ILE A 11 -15.79 -1.82 5.40
CA ILE A 11 -14.88 -2.54 6.30
C ILE A 11 -13.79 -1.65 6.91
N GLY A 12 -13.55 -0.46 6.36
CA GLY A 12 -12.65 0.53 6.95
C GLY A 12 -13.00 0.86 8.40
N TYR A 13 -14.28 0.86 8.76
CA TYR A 13 -14.76 1.02 10.13
C TYR A 13 -14.38 -0.15 11.06
N GLU A 14 -13.98 -1.30 10.52
CA GLU A 14 -13.54 -2.48 11.26
C GLU A 14 -12.01 -2.60 11.27
N VAL A 15 -11.35 -2.53 10.11
CA VAL A 15 -9.93 -2.85 10.00
C VAL A 15 -8.99 -1.70 10.41
N VAL A 16 -9.41 -0.44 10.24
CA VAL A 16 -8.59 0.72 10.64
C VAL A 16 -8.45 0.81 12.16
N PRO A 17 -9.52 0.67 12.97
CA PRO A 17 -9.39 0.63 14.43
C PRO A 17 -8.45 -0.47 14.93
N GLU A 18 -8.49 -1.65 14.31
CA GLU A 18 -7.63 -2.78 14.66
C GLU A 18 -6.15 -2.49 14.34
N CYS A 19 -5.87 -1.89 13.18
CA CYS A 19 -4.55 -1.36 12.86
C CYS A 19 -4.06 -0.35 13.90
N VAL A 20 -4.86 0.67 14.22
CA VAL A 20 -4.52 1.69 15.21
C VAL A 20 -4.29 1.08 16.59
N LYS A 21 -5.10 0.10 17.00
CA LYS A 21 -4.97 -0.63 18.28
C LYS A 21 -3.61 -1.34 18.37
N VAL A 22 -3.24 -2.09 17.33
CA VAL A 22 -1.96 -2.81 17.26
C VAL A 22 -0.79 -1.84 17.28
N LEU A 23 -0.84 -0.77 16.48
CA LEU A 23 0.23 0.24 16.44
C LEU A 23 0.39 0.99 17.76
N LYS A 24 -0.71 1.33 18.46
CA LYS A 24 -0.66 1.92 19.81
C LYS A 24 0.01 0.98 20.81
N SER A 25 -0.28 -0.33 20.73
CA SER A 25 0.36 -1.35 21.58
C SER A 25 1.87 -1.39 21.36
N ALA A 26 2.32 -1.43 20.10
CA ALA A 26 3.73 -1.41 19.74
C ALA A 26 4.43 -0.10 20.15
N ALA A 27 3.80 1.04 19.88
CA ALA A 27 4.32 2.36 20.24
C ALA A 27 4.53 2.49 21.75
N SER A 28 3.56 2.03 22.55
CA SER A 28 3.66 2.03 24.02
C SER A 28 4.82 1.15 24.52
N CYS A 29 5.00 -0.05 23.96
CA CYS A 29 6.10 -0.95 24.33
C CYS A 29 7.49 -0.38 24.01
N CYS A 30 7.58 0.51 23.02
CA CYS A 30 8.80 1.15 22.56
C CYS A 30 9.00 2.59 23.05
N GLU A 31 8.11 3.10 23.91
CA GLU A 31 8.13 4.51 24.38
C GLU A 31 8.12 5.50 23.20
N LEU A 32 7.39 5.16 22.12
CA LEU A 32 7.22 6.00 20.95
C LEU A 32 6.01 6.92 21.15
N GLU A 33 6.26 8.22 21.18
CA GLU A 33 5.19 9.23 21.26
C GLU A 33 4.54 9.45 19.89
N VAL A 34 3.25 9.09 19.82
CA VAL A 34 2.41 9.28 18.63
C VAL A 34 1.15 10.04 19.00
N GLU A 35 0.96 11.21 18.39
CA GLU A 35 -0.31 11.94 18.41
C GLU A 35 -1.19 11.39 17.29
N TRP A 36 -2.40 10.96 17.65
CA TRP A 36 -3.37 10.38 16.71
C TRP A 36 -4.49 11.37 16.46
N THR A 37 -4.79 11.66 15.19
CA THR A 37 -5.86 12.59 14.81
C THR A 37 -6.83 11.92 13.86
N THR A 38 -8.07 11.71 14.29
CA THR A 38 -9.14 11.20 13.43
C THR A 38 -9.66 12.32 12.53
N LEU A 39 -9.76 12.04 11.23
CA LEU A 39 -10.19 12.99 10.21
C LEU A 39 -11.26 12.35 9.31
N PRO A 40 -12.28 13.12 8.89
CA PRO A 40 -13.35 12.60 8.05
C PRO A 40 -12.90 12.46 6.59
N ILE A 41 -13.31 11.39 5.90
CA ILE A 41 -13.03 11.19 4.48
C ILE A 41 -14.14 10.33 3.88
N GLY A 42 -14.25 10.28 2.55
CA GLY A 42 -15.19 9.42 1.86
C GLY A 42 -16.63 9.79 2.22
N LYS A 43 -17.46 8.80 2.53
CA LYS A 43 -18.87 9.03 2.86
C LYS A 43 -19.03 9.89 4.10
N GLU A 44 -18.27 9.63 5.16
CA GLU A 44 -18.32 10.44 6.40
C GLU A 44 -17.88 11.89 6.14
N GLY A 45 -16.87 12.08 5.29
CA GLY A 45 -16.45 13.40 4.81
C GLY A 45 -17.60 14.15 4.16
N HIS A 46 -18.30 13.49 3.24
CA HIS A 46 -19.40 14.09 2.50
C HIS A 46 -20.58 14.40 3.42
N GLU A 47 -21.02 13.47 4.25
CA GLU A 47 -22.16 13.64 5.15
C GLU A 47 -21.96 14.80 6.14
N LYS A 48 -20.71 15.06 6.56
CA LYS A 48 -20.40 16.12 7.54
C LYS A 48 -20.01 17.46 6.92
N HIS A 49 -19.39 17.45 5.74
CA HIS A 49 -18.75 18.65 5.17
C HIS A 49 -19.14 18.93 3.71
N GLY A 50 -19.98 18.10 3.10
CA GLY A 50 -20.47 18.26 1.73
C GLY A 50 -19.47 17.87 0.63
N ASP A 51 -18.34 17.25 1.00
CA ASP A 51 -17.33 16.77 0.05
C ASP A 51 -16.67 15.49 0.57
N THR A 52 -16.40 14.52 -0.31
CA THR A 52 -15.69 13.28 0.02
C THR A 52 -14.22 13.50 0.43
N THR A 53 -13.65 14.66 0.08
CA THR A 53 -12.32 15.13 0.47
C THR A 53 -12.40 16.51 1.15
N PRO A 54 -12.92 16.61 2.39
CA PRO A 54 -13.12 17.88 3.05
C PRO A 54 -11.82 18.68 3.21
N LEU A 55 -11.89 20.01 3.06
CA LEU A 55 -10.74 20.91 3.29
C LEU A 55 -10.15 20.76 4.69
N VAL A 56 -10.98 20.53 5.71
CA VAL A 56 -10.50 20.30 7.08
C VAL A 56 -9.56 19.10 7.17
N THR A 57 -9.81 18.06 6.37
CA THR A 57 -8.96 16.87 6.30
C THR A 57 -7.66 17.17 5.58
N VAL A 58 -7.73 17.86 4.43
CA VAL A 58 -6.54 18.24 3.67
C VAL A 58 -5.61 19.15 4.50
N GLU A 59 -6.14 20.17 5.16
CA GLU A 59 -5.33 21.06 6.00
C GLU A 59 -4.73 20.35 7.21
N ALA A 60 -5.50 19.48 7.87
CA ALA A 60 -4.98 18.72 9.01
C ALA A 60 -3.88 17.74 8.61
N LEU A 61 -3.99 17.08 7.44
CA LEU A 61 -3.01 16.12 6.96
C LEU A 61 -1.66 16.77 6.59
N LYS A 62 -1.63 18.04 6.18
CA LYS A 62 -0.37 18.79 5.94
C LYS A 62 0.52 18.87 7.19
N GLU A 63 -0.11 18.88 8.37
CA GLU A 63 0.58 18.95 9.67
C GLU A 63 0.95 17.56 10.23
N THR A 64 0.66 16.48 9.50
CA THR A 64 0.98 15.11 9.92
C THR A 64 2.25 14.59 9.27
N SER A 65 2.91 13.62 9.90
CA SER A 65 4.02 12.89 9.27
C SER A 65 3.52 11.83 8.28
N GLY A 66 2.28 11.38 8.44
CA GLY A 66 1.63 10.37 7.61
C GLY A 66 0.28 9.98 8.18
N TRP A 67 -0.41 9.05 7.54
CA TRP A 67 -1.75 8.66 7.97
C TRP A 67 -2.09 7.22 7.59
N ILE A 68 -3.10 6.68 8.28
CA ILE A 68 -3.71 5.39 7.97
C ILE A 68 -5.04 5.69 7.29
N MET A 69 -5.23 5.13 6.11
CA MET A 69 -6.45 5.31 5.32
C MET A 69 -7.08 3.96 5.00
N GLY A 70 -8.30 3.76 5.49
CA GLY A 70 -9.13 2.64 5.08
C GLY A 70 -9.58 2.72 3.63
N PRO A 71 -10.23 1.68 3.11
CA PRO A 71 -10.71 1.65 1.74
C PRO A 71 -11.82 2.68 1.51
N ILE A 72 -11.97 3.14 0.27
CA ILE A 72 -13.04 4.05 -0.14
C ILE A 72 -14.00 3.32 -1.09
N GLY A 73 -15.27 3.24 -0.70
CA GLY A 73 -16.35 2.56 -1.40
C GLY A 73 -16.95 3.39 -2.53
N HIS A 74 -16.12 4.07 -3.32
CA HIS A 74 -16.56 5.05 -4.31
C HIS A 74 -17.48 4.48 -5.40
N GLN A 75 -17.53 3.15 -5.58
CA GLN A 75 -18.47 2.51 -6.51
C GLN A 75 -19.93 2.77 -6.15
N ALA A 76 -20.25 2.98 -4.87
CA ALA A 76 -21.58 3.29 -4.39
C ALA A 76 -21.93 4.79 -4.48
N TYR A 77 -20.97 5.64 -4.87
CA TYR A 77 -21.16 7.09 -4.88
C TYR A 77 -22.03 7.56 -6.05
N PRO A 78 -22.87 8.59 -5.86
CA PRO A 78 -23.61 9.24 -6.95
C PRO A 78 -22.67 9.75 -8.05
N ARG A 79 -22.87 9.30 -9.30
CA ARG A 79 -22.01 9.70 -10.43
C ARG A 79 -22.31 11.10 -11.00
N ASN A 80 -23.45 11.67 -10.64
CA ASN A 80 -23.93 12.96 -11.15
C ASN A 80 -23.56 14.15 -10.24
N ASP A 81 -22.83 13.91 -9.16
CA ASP A 81 -22.44 14.94 -8.21
C ASP A 81 -20.90 15.02 -8.12
N PRO A 82 -20.28 16.16 -8.48
CA PRO A 82 -18.82 16.29 -8.50
C PRO A 82 -18.19 16.31 -7.10
N THR A 83 -18.98 16.41 -6.03
CA THR A 83 -18.48 16.33 -4.64
C THR A 83 -18.34 14.88 -4.14
N TRP A 84 -18.91 13.93 -4.88
CA TRP A 84 -18.87 12.50 -4.65
C TRP A 84 -17.83 11.82 -5.56
N VAL A 85 -16.56 11.98 -5.22
CA VAL A 85 -15.44 11.45 -6.03
C VAL A 85 -14.54 10.55 -5.19
N MET A 86 -13.71 9.74 -5.85
CA MET A 86 -12.60 9.11 -5.15
C MET A 86 -11.67 10.22 -4.61
N PRO A 87 -11.37 10.25 -3.31
CA PRO A 87 -10.47 11.26 -2.77
C PRO A 87 -9.08 11.20 -3.42
N PRO A 88 -8.62 12.27 -4.12
CA PRO A 88 -7.34 12.27 -4.84
C PRO A 88 -6.16 12.55 -3.89
N ILE A 89 -6.17 11.94 -2.70
CA ILE A 89 -5.20 12.16 -1.61
C ILE A 89 -3.77 11.90 -2.09
N ARG A 90 -3.53 10.85 -2.87
CA ARG A 90 -2.19 10.55 -3.43
C ARG A 90 -1.66 11.70 -4.27
N LYS A 91 -2.52 12.32 -5.08
CA LYS A 91 -2.12 13.44 -5.94
C LYS A 91 -1.95 14.74 -5.16
N ILE A 92 -2.86 15.04 -4.22
CA ILE A 92 -2.79 16.25 -3.38
C ILE A 92 -1.47 16.29 -2.59
N PHE A 93 -1.01 15.15 -2.08
CA PHE A 93 0.19 15.05 -1.25
C PHE A 93 1.45 14.54 -1.99
N ASP A 94 1.42 14.47 -3.34
CA ASP A 94 2.51 13.95 -4.19
C ASP A 94 3.12 12.62 -3.68
N LEU A 95 2.25 11.70 -3.24
CA LEU A 95 2.65 10.34 -2.85
C LEU A 95 2.95 9.55 -4.13
N PHE A 96 4.19 9.59 -4.60
CA PHE A 96 4.58 9.15 -5.94
C PHE A 96 4.69 7.64 -6.13
N ALA A 97 4.92 6.86 -5.07
CA ALA A 97 5.09 5.42 -5.16
C ALA A 97 4.19 4.67 -4.19
N ASN A 98 3.62 3.56 -4.63
CA ASN A 98 2.91 2.61 -3.79
C ASN A 98 3.75 1.34 -3.67
N VAL A 99 4.25 1.09 -2.46
CA VAL A 99 5.03 -0.08 -2.08
C VAL A 99 4.07 -1.18 -1.62
N LYS A 100 4.11 -2.34 -2.25
CA LYS A 100 3.20 -3.47 -1.99
C LYS A 100 3.98 -4.78 -1.88
N PRO A 101 4.34 -5.22 -0.66
CA PRO A 101 4.96 -6.52 -0.46
C PRO A 101 3.93 -7.64 -0.59
N VAL A 102 4.38 -8.76 -1.13
CA VAL A 102 3.64 -9.99 -1.36
C VAL A 102 4.46 -11.11 -0.75
N LYS A 103 4.01 -11.60 0.41
CA LYS A 103 4.70 -12.63 1.21
C LYS A 103 3.77 -13.83 1.39
N SER A 104 4.21 -15.02 1.03
CA SER A 104 3.47 -16.26 1.32
C SER A 104 3.77 -16.75 2.73
N TYR A 105 2.77 -17.32 3.40
CA TYR A 105 2.94 -18.02 4.67
C TYR A 105 2.83 -19.53 4.47
N ALA A 106 3.64 -20.29 5.22
CA ALA A 106 3.69 -21.75 5.09
C ALA A 106 2.32 -22.40 5.33
N ASN A 107 1.57 -21.90 6.31
CA ASN A 107 0.29 -22.45 6.76
C ASN A 107 -0.96 -21.85 6.08
N ILE A 108 -0.81 -20.83 5.24
CA ILE A 108 -1.92 -20.25 4.46
C ILE A 108 -2.01 -20.95 3.10
N VAL A 109 -3.20 -21.30 2.62
CA VAL A 109 -3.37 -21.88 1.27
C VAL A 109 -3.02 -20.83 0.21
N SER A 110 -2.10 -21.17 -0.69
CA SER A 110 -1.58 -20.26 -1.70
C SER A 110 -1.23 -21.02 -2.99
N VAL A 111 -1.21 -20.31 -4.12
CA VAL A 111 -0.81 -20.88 -5.42
C VAL A 111 0.68 -21.24 -5.40
N HIS A 112 1.49 -20.37 -4.82
CA HIS A 112 2.93 -20.56 -4.66
C HIS A 112 3.34 -20.44 -3.19
N LYS A 113 4.43 -21.11 -2.84
CA LYS A 113 5.10 -21.04 -1.53
C LYS A 113 6.43 -20.31 -1.68
N ASP A 114 6.95 -19.84 -0.55
CA ASP A 114 8.21 -19.10 -0.47
C ASP A 114 8.28 -17.87 -1.38
N VAL A 115 7.14 -17.22 -1.61
CA VAL A 115 7.03 -15.95 -2.31
C VAL A 115 7.37 -14.81 -1.34
N ASP A 116 8.32 -13.97 -1.73
CA ASP A 116 8.66 -12.70 -1.07
C ASP A 116 9.07 -11.69 -2.15
N ILE A 117 8.09 -10.92 -2.63
CA ILE A 117 8.27 -9.92 -3.69
C ILE A 117 7.77 -8.58 -3.19
N VAL A 118 8.51 -7.50 -3.47
CA VAL A 118 8.03 -6.13 -3.25
C VAL A 118 7.75 -5.46 -4.58
N PHE A 119 6.49 -5.15 -4.84
CA PHE A 119 6.10 -4.35 -5.98
C PHE A 119 6.17 -2.86 -5.62
N LEU A 120 6.78 -2.06 -6.49
CA LEU A 120 6.71 -0.60 -6.46
C LEU A 120 5.98 -0.11 -7.70
N ARG A 121 4.83 0.49 -7.45
CA ARG A 121 3.97 1.08 -8.46
C ARG A 121 4.09 2.60 -8.40
N GLU A 122 4.42 3.24 -9.51
CA GLU A 122 4.27 4.69 -9.66
C GLU A 122 2.77 5.06 -9.62
N VAL A 123 2.33 6.07 -8.87
CA VAL A 123 0.88 6.35 -8.67
C VAL A 123 0.46 7.81 -8.85
N THR A 124 1.31 8.67 -9.41
CA THR A 124 1.03 10.10 -9.63
C THR A 124 0.81 10.48 -11.10
N GLU A 125 1.12 9.59 -12.03
CA GLU A 125 0.94 9.76 -13.47
C GLU A 125 0.50 8.44 -14.14
N GLY A 126 0.65 8.33 -15.46
CA GLY A 126 0.25 7.18 -16.25
C GLY A 126 -1.06 7.40 -17.00
N MET A 127 -1.88 6.35 -17.07
CA MET A 127 -3.13 6.31 -17.85
C MET A 127 -4.38 6.37 -16.96
N GLN A 128 -4.22 6.27 -15.64
CA GLN A 128 -5.33 6.35 -14.69
C GLN A 128 -5.54 7.81 -14.31
N SER A 129 -6.32 8.54 -15.11
CA SER A 129 -6.50 9.98 -14.90
C SER A 129 -7.38 10.31 -13.69
N TRP A 130 -8.31 9.43 -13.30
CA TRP A 130 -9.32 9.74 -12.28
C TRP A 130 -8.75 9.77 -10.84
N ASP A 131 -7.70 8.99 -10.54
CA ASP A 131 -7.04 8.99 -9.22
C ASP A 131 -5.74 9.80 -9.19
N THR A 132 -5.22 10.21 -10.37
CA THR A 132 -3.97 10.98 -10.49
C THR A 132 -4.13 12.41 -11.00
N SER A 133 -5.35 12.87 -11.31
CA SER A 133 -5.64 14.25 -11.72
C SER A 133 -6.24 15.06 -10.58
N VAL A 134 -5.76 16.29 -10.39
CA VAL A 134 -6.36 17.27 -9.45
C VAL A 134 -7.58 17.95 -10.08
N SER A 135 -7.57 18.13 -11.41
CA SER A 135 -8.64 18.75 -12.17
C SER A 135 -8.58 18.29 -13.62
N GLY A 136 -9.76 18.17 -14.26
CA GLY A 136 -9.89 17.62 -15.61
C GLY A 136 -9.72 16.10 -15.66
N SER A 137 -9.80 15.55 -16.86
CA SER A 137 -9.50 14.13 -17.14
C SER A 137 -8.49 14.03 -18.27
N GLY A 138 -7.60 13.05 -18.19
CA GLY A 138 -6.75 12.61 -19.30
C GLY A 138 -7.53 11.91 -20.41
N GLU A 139 -8.84 11.74 -20.22
CA GLU A 139 -9.76 11.16 -21.18
C GLU A 139 -10.80 12.19 -21.64
N PHE A 140 -11.10 12.17 -22.94
CA PHE A 140 -12.19 12.98 -23.50
C PHE A 140 -12.76 12.31 -24.75
N ARG A 141 -14.01 12.66 -25.07
CA ARG A 141 -14.75 12.15 -26.23
C ARG A 141 -15.04 13.29 -27.20
N PRO A 142 -14.22 13.50 -28.25
CA PRO A 142 -14.45 14.59 -29.21
C PRO A 142 -15.74 14.44 -30.04
N ASN A 143 -16.25 13.21 -30.21
CA ASN A 143 -17.52 12.92 -30.89
C ASN A 143 -18.07 11.52 -30.51
N ASP A 144 -19.22 11.13 -31.05
CA ASP A 144 -19.90 9.88 -30.72
C ASP A 144 -19.18 8.60 -31.21
N GLU A 145 -18.06 8.68 -31.91
CA GLU A 145 -17.34 7.49 -32.41
C GLU A 145 -15.94 7.32 -31.79
N VAL A 146 -15.41 8.36 -31.16
CA VAL A 146 -14.01 8.40 -30.73
C VAL A 146 -13.89 8.81 -29.27
N SER A 147 -13.23 7.97 -28.48
CA SER A 147 -12.72 8.33 -27.14
C SER A 147 -11.18 8.36 -27.18
N ILE A 148 -10.60 9.38 -26.57
CA ILE A 148 -9.14 9.57 -26.48
C ILE A 148 -8.76 9.45 -25.01
N GLY A 149 -7.76 8.62 -24.72
CA GLY A 149 -7.11 8.53 -23.42
C GLY A 149 -5.62 8.87 -23.54
N SER A 150 -5.13 9.73 -22.65
CA SER A 150 -3.74 10.17 -22.63
C SER A 150 -2.95 9.38 -21.59
N ARG A 151 -1.77 8.89 -21.97
CA ARG A 151 -0.78 8.33 -21.05
C ARG A 151 0.35 9.34 -20.84
N ILE A 152 0.48 9.83 -19.62
CA ILE A 152 1.49 10.82 -19.25
C ILE A 152 2.56 10.13 -18.40
N ILE A 153 3.83 10.24 -18.80
CA ILE A 153 4.98 9.77 -18.02
C ILE A 153 6.00 10.90 -17.99
N THR A 154 6.58 11.16 -16.82
CA THR A 154 7.60 12.18 -16.62
C THR A 154 8.89 11.55 -16.09
N ARG A 155 10.00 12.24 -16.36
CA ARG A 155 11.30 11.86 -15.78
C ARG A 155 11.27 11.92 -14.26
N LYS A 156 10.60 12.92 -13.68
CA LYS A 156 10.49 13.09 -12.21
C LYS A 156 9.75 11.90 -11.57
N GLY A 157 8.60 11.49 -12.12
CA GLY A 157 7.84 10.35 -11.61
C GLY A 157 8.63 9.05 -11.72
N SER A 158 9.15 8.77 -12.92
CA SER A 158 9.93 7.56 -13.21
C SER A 158 11.21 7.44 -12.38
N ASN A 159 11.95 8.54 -12.19
CA ASN A 159 13.19 8.55 -11.43
C ASN A 159 12.96 8.28 -9.94
N ARG A 160 11.98 8.96 -9.32
CA ARG A 160 11.70 8.81 -7.88
C ARG A 160 11.21 7.42 -7.52
N VAL A 161 10.31 6.83 -8.31
CA VAL A 161 9.83 5.45 -8.06
C VAL A 161 10.96 4.43 -8.26
N ALA A 162 11.83 4.63 -9.26
CA ALA A 162 13.00 3.78 -9.46
C ALA A 162 13.95 3.89 -8.27
N LEU A 163 14.29 5.10 -7.83
CA LEU A 163 15.15 5.33 -6.66
C LEU A 163 14.60 4.61 -5.41
N ALA A 164 13.31 4.77 -5.12
CA ALA A 164 12.69 4.07 -4.00
C ALA A 164 12.80 2.53 -4.12
N ALA A 165 12.70 1.99 -5.33
CA ALA A 165 12.85 0.54 -5.56
C ALA A 165 14.27 0.06 -5.25
N PHE A 166 15.28 0.79 -5.71
CA PHE A 166 16.68 0.47 -5.45
C PHE A 166 17.06 0.65 -3.96
N GLU A 167 16.53 1.66 -3.28
CA GLU A 167 16.71 1.85 -1.84
C GLU A 167 16.13 0.68 -1.01
N ILE A 168 14.96 0.17 -1.41
CA ILE A 168 14.37 -1.02 -0.80
C ILE A 168 15.21 -2.26 -1.12
N ALA A 169 15.58 -2.47 -2.39
CA ALA A 169 16.33 -3.64 -2.84
C ALA A 169 17.69 -3.76 -2.15
N LYS A 170 18.40 -2.64 -1.95
CA LYS A 170 19.71 -2.59 -1.28
C LYS A 170 19.70 -3.23 0.12
N ASN A 171 18.58 -3.13 0.82
CA ASN A 171 18.42 -3.65 2.19
C ASN A 171 17.84 -5.08 2.21
N ARG A 172 17.49 -5.65 1.05
CA ARG A 172 16.97 -7.00 0.93
C ARG A 172 18.10 -8.00 0.68
N PRO A 173 17.98 -9.27 1.13
CA PRO A 173 19.04 -10.26 0.97
C PRO A 173 19.42 -10.55 -0.50
N ARG A 174 18.44 -10.47 -1.41
CA ARG A 174 18.62 -10.82 -2.83
C ARG A 174 19.12 -9.67 -3.69
N LYS A 175 19.00 -8.42 -3.22
CA LYS A 175 19.46 -7.20 -3.88
C LYS A 175 19.18 -7.17 -5.38
N LYS A 176 17.93 -7.38 -5.80
CA LYS A 176 17.57 -7.41 -7.22
C LYS A 176 16.36 -6.51 -7.54
N VAL A 177 16.48 -5.70 -8.59
CA VAL A 177 15.41 -4.88 -9.15
C VAL A 177 15.08 -5.32 -10.58
N THR A 178 13.81 -5.62 -10.81
CA THR A 178 13.23 -5.88 -12.13
C THR A 178 12.36 -4.69 -12.53
N ALA A 179 12.77 -3.92 -13.54
CA ALA A 179 11.94 -2.86 -14.11
C ALA A 179 11.00 -3.44 -15.18
N VAL A 180 9.68 -3.23 -15.00
CA VAL A 180 8.65 -3.83 -15.84
C VAL A 180 7.97 -2.79 -16.69
N HIS A 181 7.96 -3.00 -18.01
CA HIS A 181 7.42 -2.02 -18.96
C HIS A 181 6.99 -2.68 -20.28
N LYS A 182 6.66 -1.87 -21.28
CA LYS A 182 6.37 -2.35 -22.64
C LYS A 182 6.96 -1.40 -23.69
N GLU A 183 8.23 -1.01 -23.50
CA GLU A 183 8.98 -0.08 -24.37
C GLU A 183 8.91 -0.44 -25.86
N ALA A 184 8.91 -1.73 -26.21
CA ALA A 184 8.76 -2.19 -27.59
C ALA A 184 7.50 -1.64 -28.30
N VAL A 185 6.42 -1.43 -27.55
CA VAL A 185 5.15 -0.85 -28.05
C VAL A 185 5.09 0.64 -27.72
N TYR A 186 5.30 0.99 -26.44
CA TYR A 186 5.23 2.36 -25.94
C TYR A 186 6.61 3.01 -25.89
N ARG A 187 7.20 3.23 -27.07
CA ARG A 187 8.60 3.67 -27.23
C ARG A 187 8.94 4.95 -26.47
N MET A 188 8.02 5.92 -26.42
CA MET A 188 8.28 7.19 -25.73
C MET A 188 7.97 7.12 -24.23
N THR A 189 6.77 6.64 -23.86
CA THR A 189 6.32 6.67 -22.46
C THR A 189 6.98 5.57 -21.62
N CYS A 190 6.97 4.32 -22.07
CA CYS A 190 7.71 3.25 -21.40
C CYS A 190 9.23 3.39 -21.58
N GLY A 191 9.69 3.92 -22.73
CA GLY A 191 11.12 4.16 -22.94
C GLY A 191 11.69 5.20 -21.99
N MET A 192 10.95 6.28 -21.70
CA MET A 192 11.37 7.26 -20.68
C MET A 192 11.46 6.63 -19.29
N PHE A 193 10.48 5.81 -18.90
CA PHE A 193 10.52 5.08 -17.63
C PHE A 193 11.75 4.16 -17.55
N ALA A 194 11.97 3.34 -18.57
CA ALA A 194 13.13 2.45 -18.66
C ALA A 194 14.47 3.21 -18.60
N GLU A 195 14.57 4.34 -19.30
CA GLU A 195 15.75 5.22 -19.28
C GLU A 195 16.07 5.71 -17.86
N GLU A 196 15.06 6.15 -17.09
CA GLU A 196 15.27 6.59 -15.71
C GLU A 196 15.64 5.44 -14.77
N CYS A 197 15.05 4.24 -14.93
CA CYS A 197 15.48 3.05 -14.19
C CYS A 197 16.96 2.71 -14.45
N ARG A 198 17.38 2.71 -15.72
CA ARG A 198 18.79 2.48 -16.11
C ARG A 198 19.75 3.54 -15.55
N LYS A 199 19.29 4.79 -15.40
CA LYS A 199 20.10 5.85 -14.77
C LYS A 199 20.32 5.58 -13.29
N VAL A 200 19.23 5.34 -12.55
CA VAL A 200 19.29 5.04 -11.11
C VAL A 200 20.13 3.80 -10.84
N ALA A 201 20.03 2.76 -11.68
CA ALA A 201 20.83 1.53 -11.53
C ALA A 201 22.35 1.78 -11.42
N LYS A 202 22.86 2.84 -12.07
CA LYS A 202 24.30 3.19 -12.02
C LYS A 202 24.76 3.64 -10.63
N ASP A 203 23.84 4.15 -9.81
CA ASP A 203 24.13 4.62 -8.45
C ASP A 203 24.08 3.47 -7.42
N PHE A 204 23.63 2.28 -7.83
CA PHE A 204 23.48 1.08 -6.99
C PHE A 204 24.21 -0.13 -7.61
N PRO A 205 25.54 -0.10 -7.72
CA PRO A 205 26.31 -1.16 -8.38
C PRO A 205 26.26 -2.52 -7.65
N ASP A 206 25.79 -2.56 -6.40
CA ASP A 206 25.60 -3.79 -5.61
C ASP A 206 24.20 -4.39 -5.72
N VAL A 207 23.32 -3.80 -6.54
CA VAL A 207 21.96 -4.28 -6.81
C VAL A 207 21.87 -4.77 -8.24
N ASP A 208 21.52 -6.06 -8.41
CA ASP A 208 21.28 -6.64 -9.72
C ASP A 208 20.07 -5.97 -10.39
N PHE A 209 20.22 -5.60 -11.66
CA PHE A 209 19.18 -4.90 -12.41
C PHE A 209 18.85 -5.61 -13.71
N GLU A 210 17.55 -5.80 -13.96
CA GLU A 210 17.04 -6.34 -15.22
C GLU A 210 15.78 -5.60 -15.67
N GLU A 211 15.44 -5.73 -16.95
CA GLU A 211 14.26 -5.15 -17.57
C GLU A 211 13.45 -6.23 -18.29
N ILE A 212 12.15 -6.31 -18.02
CA ILE A 212 11.29 -7.36 -18.58
C ILE A 212 9.97 -6.75 -19.06
N HIS A 213 9.42 -7.32 -20.13
CA HIS A 213 8.10 -6.92 -20.62
C HIS A 213 6.97 -7.37 -19.69
N ILE A 214 5.96 -6.51 -19.52
CA ILE A 214 4.81 -6.73 -18.63
C ILE A 214 4.08 -8.06 -18.87
N ASP A 215 3.88 -8.45 -20.12
CA ASP A 215 3.26 -9.73 -20.49
C ASP A 215 4.12 -10.94 -20.09
N THR A 216 5.43 -10.85 -20.28
CA THR A 216 6.37 -11.89 -19.83
C THR A 216 6.40 -12.01 -18.31
N VAL A 217 6.44 -10.88 -17.59
CA VAL A 217 6.40 -10.90 -16.11
C VAL A 217 5.09 -11.48 -15.60
N ALA A 218 3.96 -11.09 -16.18
CA ALA A 218 2.66 -11.64 -15.79
C ALA A 218 2.60 -13.16 -15.98
N ALA A 219 3.13 -13.69 -17.09
CA ALA A 219 3.22 -15.13 -17.31
C ALA A 219 4.19 -15.81 -16.32
N HIS A 220 5.37 -15.23 -16.08
CA HIS A 220 6.36 -15.79 -15.15
C HIS A 220 5.84 -15.84 -13.73
N LEU A 221 5.19 -14.78 -13.23
CA LEU A 221 4.65 -14.76 -11.87
C LEU A 221 3.67 -15.91 -11.59
N VAL A 222 2.90 -16.33 -12.61
CA VAL A 222 1.98 -17.47 -12.49
C VAL A 222 2.74 -18.81 -12.53
N MET A 223 3.80 -18.92 -13.33
CA MET A 223 4.55 -20.16 -13.50
C MET A 223 5.59 -20.40 -12.39
N ASP A 224 6.41 -19.38 -12.12
CA ASP A 224 7.47 -19.37 -11.11
C ASP A 224 7.78 -17.92 -10.69
N PRO A 225 7.30 -17.49 -9.51
CA PRO A 225 7.57 -16.15 -8.99
C PRO A 225 8.96 -16.04 -8.31
N SER A 226 9.66 -17.15 -8.06
CA SER A 226 10.92 -17.15 -7.31
C SER A 226 12.03 -16.26 -7.88
N PRO A 227 12.14 -15.95 -9.19
CA PRO A 227 13.19 -15.09 -9.71
C PRO A 227 13.06 -13.59 -9.39
N PHE A 228 11.90 -13.13 -8.89
CA PHE A 228 11.62 -11.72 -8.63
C PHE A 228 11.85 -11.35 -7.17
N ASP A 229 12.42 -10.18 -6.92
CA ASP A 229 12.68 -9.64 -5.58
C ASP A 229 11.99 -8.28 -5.39
N VAL A 230 12.52 -7.22 -6.02
CA VAL A 230 11.85 -5.92 -6.12
C VAL A 230 11.42 -5.68 -7.56
N VAL A 231 10.14 -5.41 -7.78
CA VAL A 231 9.56 -5.19 -9.11
C VAL A 231 9.04 -3.76 -9.20
N VAL A 232 9.64 -2.93 -10.06
CA VAL A 232 9.25 -1.52 -10.22
C VAL A 232 8.55 -1.29 -11.57
N THR A 233 7.46 -0.54 -11.58
CA THR A 233 6.69 -0.29 -12.81
C THR A 233 5.80 0.96 -12.75
N THR A 234 5.27 1.34 -13.90
CA THR A 234 4.31 2.45 -14.06
C THR A 234 2.92 2.10 -13.53
N ASN A 235 2.12 3.12 -13.23
CA ASN A 235 0.82 3.02 -12.58
C ASN A 235 -0.08 1.84 -12.98
N GLN A 236 -0.58 1.81 -14.21
CA GLN A 236 -1.52 0.77 -14.65
C GLN A 236 -0.93 -0.65 -14.62
N PHE A 237 0.36 -0.80 -14.96
CA PHE A 237 1.02 -2.10 -14.92
C PHE A 237 1.22 -2.57 -13.48
N GLY A 238 1.57 -1.65 -12.58
CA GLY A 238 1.71 -1.95 -11.16
C GLY A 238 0.37 -2.31 -10.52
N ASP A 239 -0.71 -1.66 -10.91
CA ASP A 239 -2.07 -2.01 -10.49
C ASP A 239 -2.34 -3.51 -10.74
N ILE A 240 -2.16 -3.94 -11.99
CA ILE A 240 -2.38 -5.32 -12.42
C ILE A 240 -1.43 -6.30 -11.72
N LEU A 241 -0.12 -6.00 -11.71
CA LEU A 241 0.87 -6.91 -11.14
C LEU A 241 0.72 -7.08 -9.64
N THR A 242 0.32 -6.04 -8.93
CA THR A 242 0.17 -6.11 -7.47
C THR A 242 -1.02 -6.97 -7.07
N ASP A 243 -2.12 -6.92 -7.81
CA ASP A 243 -3.28 -7.79 -7.60
C ASP A 243 -2.97 -9.24 -8.02
N LEU A 244 -2.24 -9.43 -9.13
CA LEU A 244 -1.72 -10.75 -9.53
C LEU A 244 -0.86 -11.34 -8.41
N GLY A 245 0.10 -10.55 -7.89
CA GLY A 245 0.97 -10.95 -6.78
C GLY A 245 0.19 -11.35 -5.54
N ALA A 246 -0.80 -10.56 -5.12
CA ALA A 246 -1.69 -10.91 -4.01
C ALA A 246 -2.39 -12.26 -4.25
N GLY A 247 -2.85 -12.52 -5.47
CA GLY A 247 -3.44 -13.79 -5.88
C GLY A 247 -2.50 -15.00 -5.73
N LEU A 248 -1.18 -14.80 -5.77
CA LEU A 248 -0.20 -15.90 -5.60
C LEU A 248 -0.14 -16.40 -4.15
N VAL A 249 -0.41 -15.53 -3.16
CA VAL A 249 -0.10 -15.76 -1.74
C VAL A 249 -1.31 -15.97 -0.83
N GLY A 250 -2.53 -15.92 -1.37
CA GLY A 250 -3.77 -16.14 -0.61
C GLY A 250 -4.86 -15.09 -0.85
N GLY A 251 -4.57 -14.05 -1.64
CA GLY A 251 -5.55 -13.06 -2.07
C GLY A 251 -5.35 -11.66 -1.48
N LEU A 252 -6.27 -10.76 -1.81
CA LEU A 252 -6.17 -9.31 -1.50
C LEU A 252 -6.18 -8.99 0.00
N GLY A 253 -6.72 -9.87 0.85
CA GLY A 253 -6.69 -9.72 2.32
C GLY A 253 -5.27 -9.79 2.91
N LEU A 254 -4.31 -10.32 2.15
CA LEU A 254 -2.89 -10.45 2.52
C LEU A 254 -1.99 -9.44 1.80
N ALA A 255 -2.56 -8.39 1.20
CA ALA A 255 -1.84 -7.42 0.38
C ALA A 255 -1.78 -6.03 1.05
N PRO A 256 -0.83 -5.80 1.99
CA PRO A 256 -0.60 -4.47 2.55
C PRO A 256 -0.04 -3.50 1.50
N GLY A 257 -0.10 -2.22 1.81
CA GLY A 257 0.41 -1.17 0.93
C GLY A 257 0.82 0.10 1.68
N LEU A 258 1.83 0.77 1.15
CA LEU A 258 2.29 2.07 1.62
C LEU A 258 2.50 3.00 0.43
N CYS A 259 1.71 4.07 0.37
CA CYS A 259 1.95 5.15 -0.59
C CYS A 259 2.95 6.14 0.04
N ILE A 260 4.12 6.30 -0.57
CA ILE A 260 5.20 7.16 -0.08
C ILE A 260 5.35 8.40 -0.96
N GLY A 261 5.58 9.53 -0.33
CA GLY A 261 6.03 10.78 -0.94
C GLY A 261 7.45 11.14 -0.49
N ASP A 262 7.86 12.38 -0.77
CA ASP A 262 9.19 12.84 -0.40
C ASP A 262 9.36 13.00 1.14
N THR A 263 8.29 13.35 1.85
CA THR A 263 8.30 13.65 3.30
C THR A 263 7.18 12.99 4.11
N GLN A 264 6.08 12.59 3.45
CA GLN A 264 4.92 11.97 4.09
C GLN A 264 4.61 10.61 3.47
N ALA A 265 3.86 9.77 4.19
CA ALA A 265 3.39 8.49 3.67
C ALA A 265 1.99 8.14 4.19
N MET A 266 1.29 7.30 3.42
CA MET A 266 -0.06 6.81 3.69
C MET A 266 -0.08 5.29 3.71
N ALA A 267 -0.43 4.70 4.86
CA ALA A 267 -0.75 3.29 4.97
C ALA A 267 -2.14 3.01 4.39
N GLN A 268 -2.22 2.10 3.42
CA GLN A 268 -3.47 1.71 2.78
C GLN A 268 -3.37 0.27 2.24
N ALA A 269 -4.30 -0.59 2.65
CA ALA A 269 -4.39 -1.94 2.11
C ALA A 269 -4.80 -1.93 0.63
N THR A 270 -4.46 -3.00 -0.10
CA THR A 270 -4.79 -3.12 -1.52
C THR A 270 -6.28 -3.41 -1.77
N HIS A 271 -6.96 -4.07 -0.83
CA HIS A 271 -8.35 -4.46 -1.01
C HIS A 271 -9.31 -3.26 -1.09
N GLY A 272 -10.45 -3.47 -1.75
CA GLY A 272 -11.56 -2.51 -1.76
C GLY A 272 -12.30 -2.44 -0.43
N SER A 273 -13.44 -1.74 -0.42
CA SER A 273 -14.24 -1.49 0.79
C SER A 273 -15.14 -2.67 1.22
N ALA A 274 -15.36 -3.64 0.33
CA ALA A 274 -16.12 -4.88 0.59
C ALA A 274 -17.47 -4.64 1.34
N PRO A 275 -18.42 -3.91 0.71
CA PRO A 275 -19.69 -3.57 1.33
C PRO A 275 -20.54 -4.80 1.72
N ASP A 276 -20.31 -5.95 1.08
CA ASP A 276 -20.98 -7.21 1.32
C ASP A 276 -20.66 -7.85 2.69
N ILE A 277 -19.51 -7.55 3.28
CA ILE A 277 -19.09 -8.06 4.59
C ILE A 277 -18.98 -6.97 5.68
N SER A 278 -19.25 -5.71 5.32
CA SER A 278 -19.20 -4.58 6.25
C SER A 278 -20.16 -4.75 7.42
N GLY A 279 -19.68 -4.51 8.64
CA GLY A 279 -20.47 -4.61 9.87
C GLY A 279 -20.61 -6.04 10.41
N GLN A 280 -20.01 -7.03 9.76
CA GLN A 280 -20.09 -8.44 10.17
C GLN A 280 -18.92 -8.87 11.05
N ASN A 281 -17.89 -8.03 11.23
CA ASN A 281 -16.71 -8.35 12.05
C ASN A 281 -15.98 -9.63 11.59
N ILE A 282 -15.94 -9.87 10.28
CA ILE A 282 -15.26 -11.02 9.65
C ILE A 282 -14.15 -10.62 8.67
N SER A 283 -13.93 -9.32 8.50
CA SER A 283 -12.87 -8.80 7.63
C SER A 283 -11.49 -9.13 8.19
N ASN A 284 -10.51 -9.38 7.34
CA ASN A 284 -9.14 -9.65 7.78
C ASN A 284 -8.37 -8.34 8.02
N PRO A 285 -7.95 -8.01 9.26
CA PRO A 285 -7.23 -6.77 9.52
C PRO A 285 -5.74 -6.83 9.12
N TYR A 286 -5.23 -7.99 8.65
CA TYR A 286 -3.82 -8.20 8.31
C TYR A 286 -3.26 -7.10 7.41
N ALA A 287 -3.86 -6.86 6.24
CA ALA A 287 -3.33 -5.92 5.26
C ALA A 287 -3.24 -4.50 5.82
N MET A 288 -4.24 -4.06 6.59
CA MET A 288 -4.20 -2.74 7.22
C MET A 288 -3.17 -2.65 8.34
N ILE A 289 -3.05 -3.67 9.20
CA ILE A 289 -2.04 -3.72 10.27
C ILE A 289 -0.63 -3.67 9.68
N MET A 290 -0.37 -4.49 8.65
CA MET A 290 0.94 -4.55 8.00
C MET A 290 1.25 -3.26 7.22
N SER A 291 0.24 -2.61 6.63
CA SER A 291 0.40 -1.27 6.05
C SER A 291 0.80 -0.24 7.12
N GLY A 292 0.19 -0.31 8.30
CA GLY A 292 0.54 0.52 9.45
C GLY A 292 1.97 0.27 9.96
N LYS A 293 2.41 -0.99 9.99
CA LYS A 293 3.79 -1.39 10.29
C LYS A 293 4.76 -0.76 9.30
N MET A 294 4.45 -0.84 8.00
CA MET A 294 5.27 -0.21 6.95
C MET A 294 5.38 1.30 7.12
N LEU A 295 4.31 1.98 7.57
CA LEU A 295 4.34 3.41 7.86
C LEU A 295 5.30 3.75 9.02
N PHE A 296 5.26 3.00 10.12
CA PHE A 296 6.20 3.18 11.24
C PHE A 296 7.65 2.93 10.82
N GLU A 297 7.88 1.88 10.04
CA GLU A 297 9.20 1.54 9.50
C GLU A 297 9.74 2.66 8.59
N TRP A 298 8.93 3.10 7.63
CA TRP A 298 9.31 4.16 6.70
C TRP A 298 9.60 5.48 7.40
N LEU A 299 8.71 5.92 8.32
CA LEU A 299 8.92 7.13 9.10
C LEU A 299 10.13 7.02 10.04
N GLY A 300 10.38 5.83 10.58
CA GLY A 300 11.54 5.52 11.40
C GLY A 300 12.84 5.67 10.63
N GLN A 301 12.92 5.06 9.45
CA GLN A 301 14.08 5.17 8.56
C GLN A 301 14.28 6.61 8.07
N LYS A 302 13.21 7.26 7.61
CA LYS A 302 13.25 8.63 7.06
C LYS A 302 13.74 9.66 8.07
N ASN A 303 13.35 9.52 9.34
CA ASN A 303 13.67 10.47 10.40
C ASN A 303 14.76 9.99 11.37
N GLY A 304 15.37 8.83 11.13
CA GLY A 304 16.34 8.22 12.05
C GLY A 304 15.77 7.86 13.43
N ASN A 305 14.47 7.59 13.52
CA ASN A 305 13.78 7.28 14.78
C ASN A 305 13.79 5.76 15.03
N SER A 306 14.77 5.30 15.82
CA SER A 306 14.94 3.88 16.17
C SER A 306 13.75 3.29 16.95
N ARG A 307 13.01 4.10 17.71
CA ARG A 307 11.81 3.63 18.43
C ARG A 307 10.69 3.25 17.48
N ALA A 308 10.53 3.99 16.38
CA ALA A 308 9.55 3.68 15.33
C ALA A 308 9.94 2.42 14.55
N ILE A 309 11.23 2.25 14.23
CA ILE A 309 11.75 1.02 13.61
C ILE A 309 11.49 -0.19 14.51
N ARG A 310 11.85 -0.11 15.79
CA ARG A 310 11.60 -1.18 16.78
C ARG A 310 10.12 -1.49 16.95
N ALA A 311 9.25 -0.47 16.94
CA ALA A 311 7.81 -0.68 16.99
C ALA A 311 7.30 -1.45 15.76
N ALA A 312 7.79 -1.12 14.56
CA ALA A 312 7.46 -1.86 13.34
C ALA A 312 7.95 -3.32 13.40
N GLU A 313 9.17 -3.56 13.87
CA GLU A 313 9.72 -4.92 14.08
C GLU A 313 8.87 -5.74 15.05
N LEU A 314 8.37 -5.13 16.15
CA LEU A 314 7.48 -5.82 17.08
C LEU A 314 6.15 -6.23 16.43
N VAL A 315 5.57 -5.36 15.60
CA VAL A 315 4.34 -5.69 14.86
C VAL A 315 4.57 -6.83 13.88
N ASP A 316 5.67 -6.78 13.11
CA ASP A 316 6.05 -7.81 12.15
C ASP A 316 6.19 -9.19 12.83
N LYS A 317 6.94 -9.21 13.93
CA LYS A 317 7.21 -10.44 14.69
C LYS A 317 5.95 -11.00 15.35
N ALA A 318 5.09 -10.15 15.88
CA ALA A 318 3.82 -10.57 16.46
C ALA A 318 2.87 -11.11 15.37
N MET A 319 2.82 -10.48 14.21
CA MET A 319 2.02 -10.96 13.08
C MET A 319 2.49 -12.34 12.63
N ASP A 320 3.81 -12.53 12.42
CA ASP A 320 4.36 -13.82 12.01
C ASP A 320 4.04 -14.93 13.02
N ILE A 321 4.05 -14.64 14.34
CA ILE A 321 3.63 -15.60 15.38
C ILE A 321 2.14 -15.94 15.26
N VAL A 322 1.25 -14.93 15.22
CA VAL A 322 -0.20 -15.15 15.19
C VAL A 322 -0.63 -15.90 13.94
N ILE A 323 -0.07 -15.53 12.78
CA ILE A 323 -0.32 -16.24 11.52
C ILE A 323 0.18 -17.67 11.63
N SER A 324 1.42 -17.91 12.08
CA SER A 324 2.00 -19.26 12.16
C SER A 324 1.26 -20.18 13.13
N GLU A 325 0.76 -19.65 14.26
CA GLU A 325 -0.07 -20.42 15.19
C GLU A 325 -1.44 -20.77 14.60
N GLY A 326 -2.01 -19.91 13.75
CA GLY A 326 -3.25 -20.16 13.01
C GLY A 326 -4.53 -20.27 13.85
N LYS A 327 -4.46 -20.00 15.17
CA LYS A 327 -5.60 -20.16 16.09
C LYS A 327 -6.56 -18.97 16.07
N MET A 328 -6.01 -17.76 16.08
CA MET A 328 -6.77 -16.50 16.19
C MET A 328 -6.69 -15.71 14.88
N VAL A 329 -6.93 -16.40 13.77
CA VAL A 329 -6.93 -15.80 12.43
C VAL A 329 -8.32 -15.84 11.81
N THR A 330 -8.58 -14.95 10.87
CA THR A 330 -9.88 -14.82 10.21
C THR A 330 -10.14 -15.94 9.20
N ARG A 331 -11.40 -16.04 8.76
CA ARG A 331 -11.89 -17.15 7.94
C ARG A 331 -11.21 -17.26 6.57
N ASP A 332 -10.90 -16.13 5.95
CA ASP A 332 -10.25 -16.06 4.63
C ASP A 332 -8.86 -16.72 4.61
N ILE A 333 -8.18 -16.77 5.75
CA ILE A 333 -6.88 -17.43 5.92
C ILE A 333 -6.96 -18.73 6.74
N GLY A 334 -8.16 -19.32 6.85
CA GLY A 334 -8.39 -20.67 7.38
C GLY A 334 -8.75 -20.75 8.87
N GLY A 335 -8.92 -19.62 9.56
CA GLY A 335 -9.31 -19.60 10.97
C GLY A 335 -10.79 -19.38 11.22
N LYS A 336 -11.12 -18.99 12.45
CA LYS A 336 -12.50 -18.76 12.92
C LYS A 336 -12.66 -17.47 13.74
N ALA A 337 -11.57 -16.72 13.92
CA ALA A 337 -11.61 -15.48 14.68
C ALA A 337 -12.34 -14.40 13.87
N SER A 338 -12.96 -13.48 14.60
CA SER A 338 -13.45 -12.21 14.09
C SER A 338 -12.31 -11.21 13.84
N THR A 339 -12.62 -10.11 13.15
CA THR A 339 -11.68 -9.00 12.92
C THR A 339 -11.05 -8.54 14.24
N GLN A 340 -11.89 -8.33 15.25
CA GLN A 340 -11.49 -7.84 16.57
C GLN A 340 -10.63 -8.85 17.35
N GLU A 341 -11.02 -10.13 17.35
CA GLU A 341 -10.26 -11.18 18.05
C GLU A 341 -8.86 -11.33 17.48
N MET A 342 -8.70 -11.25 16.15
CA MET A 342 -7.38 -11.29 15.52
C MET A 342 -6.52 -10.08 15.91
N GLY A 343 -7.05 -8.86 15.88
CA GLY A 343 -6.28 -7.68 16.29
C GLY A 343 -6.02 -7.59 17.79
N ASP A 344 -6.89 -8.14 18.64
CA ASP A 344 -6.64 -8.33 20.07
C ASP A 344 -5.49 -9.29 20.33
N GLU A 345 -5.47 -10.44 19.64
CA GLU A 345 -4.40 -11.42 19.79
C GLU A 345 -3.04 -10.86 19.35
N ILE A 346 -3.00 -10.13 18.24
CA ILE A 346 -1.76 -9.46 17.78
C ILE A 346 -1.28 -8.44 18.82
N SER A 347 -2.19 -7.63 19.36
CA SER A 347 -1.87 -6.64 20.40
C SER A 347 -1.38 -7.29 21.70
N ALA A 348 -1.97 -8.41 22.11
CA ALA A 348 -1.55 -9.20 23.27
C ALA A 348 -0.17 -9.84 23.05
N THR A 349 0.08 -10.37 21.85
CA THR A 349 1.35 -10.97 21.47
C THR A 349 2.49 -9.95 21.47
N ILE A 350 2.26 -8.72 21.01
CA ILE A 350 3.24 -7.62 21.13
C ILE A 350 3.68 -7.40 22.59
N LYS A 351 2.71 -7.32 23.50
CA LYS A 351 2.97 -7.10 24.94
C LYS A 351 3.77 -8.26 25.54
N ARG A 352 3.43 -9.50 25.16
CA ARG A 352 4.15 -10.72 25.58
C ARG A 352 5.61 -10.69 25.14
N ILE A 353 5.90 -10.48 23.85
CA ILE A 353 7.27 -10.35 23.31
C ILE A 353 8.06 -9.25 24.04
N SER A 354 7.43 -8.09 24.24
CA SER A 354 8.08 -6.97 24.93
C SER A 354 8.38 -7.27 26.40
N SER A 355 7.55 -8.06 27.08
CA SER A 355 7.76 -8.44 28.48
C SER A 355 8.88 -9.46 28.64
N GLU A 356 9.01 -10.40 27.70
CA GLU A 356 10.06 -11.42 27.67
C GLU A 356 11.42 -10.80 27.39
N SER A 357 11.47 -9.77 26.54
CA SER A 357 12.72 -9.04 26.22
C SER A 357 13.25 -8.16 27.36
N LYS A 358 12.46 -7.95 28.43
CA LYS A 358 12.84 -7.17 29.62
C LYS A 358 13.29 -8.06 30.79
N LYS A 359 13.07 -9.38 30.71
CA LYS A 359 13.60 -10.37 31.64
C LYS A 359 14.96 -10.86 31.14
#